data_AF-A0AA39ZYI8-F1
#
_entry.id   AF-A0AA39ZYI8-F1
#
_cell.length_a   1.000
_cell.length_b   1.000
_cell.length_c   1.000
_cell.angle_alpha   90.00
_cell.angle_beta   90.00
_cell.angle_gamma   90.00
#
_symmetry.space_group_name_H-M   'P 1'
#
loop_
_entity.id
_entity.type
_entity.pdbx_description
1 polymer ?
#
loop_
_entity_poly.entity_id
_entity_poly.type
_entity_poly.pdbx_seq_one_letter_code
_entity_poly.pdbx_strand_id
1 'polypeptide(L)'
;MIARRFDKKVMALLLDRRGDQITITEEVVKAAAGNYRNGKEVMALLLDRRGDQIAITEEVVKAAARNYQNGREVMALLLDRRGDQITITEEVVSMIAGRFDKEVMALLLDRRGDQITITEEVVKAAAGNYWNGREVMALLLDRRGDQITITEEVVKAAARNEGNGKEVMALLLDRRGDQVTITEDVVEAAAGNEGNDKA
;
A
#
# COMPACT_ATOMS: atom_id res chain seq x y z
N MET A 1 14.40 -4.59 -19.70
CA MET A 1 14.22 -5.30 -18.41
C MET A 1 15.54 -5.44 -17.62
N ILE A 2 16.39 -4.39 -17.58
CA ILE A 2 17.71 -4.44 -16.90
C ILE A 2 17.63 -3.86 -15.47
N ALA A 3 16.61 -3.04 -15.20
CA ALA A 3 16.58 -2.22 -14.00
C ALA A 3 16.04 -2.89 -12.72
N ARG A 4 15.45 -4.09 -12.86
CA ARG A 4 14.95 -4.89 -11.72
C ARG A 4 16.05 -5.58 -10.89
N ARG A 5 17.33 -5.36 -11.20
CA ARG A 5 18.47 -6.03 -10.54
C ARG A 5 19.67 -5.09 -10.29
N PHE A 6 19.48 -3.77 -10.32
CA PHE A 6 20.63 -2.87 -10.08
C PHE A 6 21.13 -3.01 -8.65
N ASP A 7 22.44 -3.26 -8.55
CA ASP A 7 23.17 -3.22 -7.29
C ASP A 7 23.42 -1.77 -6.87
N LYS A 8 23.25 -1.48 -5.57
CA LYS A 8 23.47 -0.13 -5.02
C LYS A 8 24.85 0.42 -5.39
N LYS A 9 25.91 -0.40 -5.34
CA LYS A 9 27.29 0.03 -5.61
C LYS A 9 27.47 0.43 -7.07
N VAL A 10 26.85 -0.31 -8.00
CA VAL A 10 26.89 0.01 -9.43
C VAL A 10 26.16 1.33 -9.68
N MET A 11 24.97 1.52 -9.11
CA MET A 11 24.23 2.78 -9.27
C MET A 11 25.02 3.97 -8.68
N ALA A 12 25.61 3.80 -7.48
CA ALA A 12 26.44 4.83 -6.87
C ALA A 12 27.63 5.21 -7.77
N LEU A 13 28.36 4.23 -8.29
CA LEU A 13 29.50 4.46 -9.18
C LEU A 13 29.09 5.21 -10.46
N LEU A 14 27.96 4.86 -11.06
CA LEU A 14 27.44 5.53 -12.26
C LEU A 14 27.06 6.99 -11.97
N LEU A 15 26.36 7.24 -10.87
CA LEU A 15 26.01 8.59 -10.45
C LEU A 15 27.25 9.42 -10.08
N ASP A 16 28.27 8.82 -9.46
CA ASP A 16 29.52 9.52 -9.11
C ASP A 16 30.39 9.87 -10.32
N ARG A 17 30.48 8.98 -11.31
CA ARG A 17 31.39 9.14 -12.46
C ARG A 17 30.75 9.84 -13.66
N ARG A 18 29.42 9.77 -13.78
CA ARG A 18 28.66 10.17 -14.96
C ARG A 18 27.31 10.81 -14.60
N GLY A 19 27.13 11.28 -13.37
CA GLY A 19 25.86 11.86 -12.89
C GLY A 19 25.25 12.89 -13.85
N ASP A 20 26.04 13.83 -14.35
CA ASP A 20 25.58 14.89 -15.27
C ASP A 20 25.10 14.36 -16.63
N GLN A 21 25.49 13.14 -17.00
CA GLN A 21 25.07 12.47 -18.23
C GLN A 21 23.84 11.58 -18.04
N ILE A 22 23.41 11.36 -16.79
CA ILE A 22 22.29 10.49 -16.45
C ILE A 22 21.08 11.38 -16.19
N THR A 23 20.09 11.31 -17.09
CA THR A 23 18.77 11.88 -16.84
C THR A 23 17.97 10.92 -15.97
N ILE A 24 17.47 11.39 -14.82
CA ILE A 24 16.57 10.60 -14.00
C ILE A 24 15.16 10.70 -14.58
N THR A 25 14.76 9.69 -15.35
CA THR A 25 13.41 9.58 -15.92
C THR A 25 12.48 8.83 -14.97
N GLU A 26 11.17 8.96 -15.18
CA GLU A 26 10.16 8.20 -14.43
C GLU A 26 10.43 6.68 -14.47
N GLU A 27 10.86 6.14 -15.61
CA GLU A 27 11.21 4.72 -15.74
C GLU A 27 12.39 4.30 -14.86
N VAL A 28 13.37 5.18 -14.63
CA VAL A 28 14.45 4.92 -13.67
C VAL A 28 13.90 4.87 -12.25
N VAL A 29 13.01 5.79 -11.90
CA VAL A 29 12.39 5.86 -10.56
C VAL A 29 11.48 4.65 -10.32
N LYS A 30 10.63 4.28 -11.29
CA LYS A 30 9.78 3.07 -11.24
C LYS A 30 10.61 1.81 -11.09
N ALA A 31 11.73 1.72 -11.81
CA ALA A 31 12.61 0.58 -11.69
C ALA A 31 13.30 0.48 -10.32
N ALA A 32 13.69 1.62 -9.73
CA ALA A 32 14.21 1.66 -8.37
C ALA A 32 13.15 1.24 -7.36
N ALA A 33 11.92 1.75 -7.49
CA ALA A 33 10.80 1.39 -6.62
C ALA A 33 10.44 -0.10 -6.70
N GLY A 34 10.47 -0.66 -7.92
CA GLY A 34 10.23 -2.08 -8.20
C GLY A 34 11.46 -2.99 -8.06
N ASN A 35 12.59 -2.50 -7.53
CA ASN A 35 13.79 -3.31 -7.35
C ASN A 35 13.65 -4.19 -6.10
N TYR A 36 13.47 -5.49 -6.31
CA TYR A 36 13.23 -6.45 -5.24
C TYR A 36 14.48 -6.83 -4.42
N ARG A 37 15.70 -6.45 -4.86
CA ARG A 37 16.96 -6.76 -4.15
C ARG A 37 17.43 -5.62 -3.26
N ASN A 38 17.52 -4.41 -3.83
CA ASN A 38 18.09 -3.22 -3.17
C ASN A 38 17.17 -1.99 -3.36
N GLY A 39 15.85 -2.20 -3.40
CA GLY A 39 14.90 -1.14 -3.76
C GLY A 39 14.98 0.07 -2.85
N LYS A 40 15.04 -0.17 -1.53
CA LYS A 40 15.20 0.90 -0.54
C LYS A 40 16.49 1.68 -0.75
N GLU A 41 17.61 0.99 -0.89
CA GLU A 41 18.93 1.63 -0.99
C GLU A 41 19.12 2.38 -2.30
N VAL A 42 18.65 1.82 -3.41
CA VAL A 42 18.73 2.47 -4.72
C VAL A 42 17.79 3.68 -4.75
N MET A 43 16.57 3.56 -4.22
CA MET A 43 15.64 4.69 -4.13
C MET A 43 16.21 5.80 -3.23
N ALA A 44 16.75 5.44 -2.05
CA ALA A 44 17.37 6.42 -1.15
C ALA A 44 18.52 7.17 -1.83
N LEU A 45 19.39 6.46 -2.53
CA LEU A 45 20.51 7.05 -3.27
C LEU A 45 20.05 8.03 -4.36
N LEU A 46 18.99 7.68 -5.09
CA LEU A 46 18.41 8.55 -6.13
C LEU A 46 17.80 9.81 -5.51
N LEU A 47 17.05 9.66 -4.41
CA LEU A 47 16.48 10.80 -3.68
C LEU A 47 17.57 11.71 -3.09
N ASP A 48 18.63 11.15 -2.53
CA ASP A 48 19.72 11.92 -1.90
C ASP A 48 20.52 12.73 -2.93
N ARG A 49 20.75 12.17 -4.12
CA ARG A 49 21.63 12.80 -5.12
C ARG A 49 20.87 13.61 -6.17
N ARG A 50 19.63 13.25 -6.46
CA ARG A 50 18.83 13.77 -7.58
C ARG A 50 17.37 14.04 -7.19
N GLY A 51 17.12 14.28 -5.91
CA GLY A 51 15.79 14.51 -5.35
C GLY A 51 14.98 15.50 -6.18
N ASP A 52 15.54 16.68 -6.48
CA ASP A 52 14.84 17.75 -7.20
C ASP A 52 14.35 17.39 -8.60
N GLN A 53 14.86 16.29 -9.17
CA GLN A 53 14.49 15.80 -10.51
C GLN A 53 13.46 14.67 -10.48
N ILE A 54 13.12 14.17 -9.27
CA ILE A 54 12.27 13.01 -9.10
C ILE A 54 10.87 13.48 -8.74
N ALA A 55 9.90 13.18 -9.60
CA ALA A 55 8.48 13.23 -9.25
C ALA A 55 8.03 11.84 -8.78
N ILE A 56 7.29 11.78 -7.67
CA ILE A 56 6.68 10.54 -7.21
C ILE A 56 5.28 10.45 -7.80
N THR A 57 5.21 9.84 -8.97
CA THR A 57 3.96 9.62 -9.70
C THR A 57 3.22 8.39 -9.16
N GLU A 58 1.96 8.25 -9.55
CA GLU A 58 1.16 7.06 -9.24
C GLU A 58 1.80 5.77 -9.78
N GLU A 59 2.47 5.83 -10.93
CA GLU A 59 3.18 4.68 -11.49
C GLU A 59 4.39 4.25 -10.64
N VAL A 60 5.06 5.19 -9.97
CA VAL A 60 6.12 4.89 -8.99
C VAL A 60 5.52 4.21 -7.75
N VAL A 61 4.37 4.71 -7.27
CA VAL A 61 3.63 4.09 -6.15
C VAL A 61 3.22 2.66 -6.51
N LYS A 62 2.66 2.45 -7.71
CA LYS A 62 2.31 1.13 -8.27
C LYS A 62 3.51 0.19 -8.34
N ALA A 63 4.67 0.70 -8.74
CA ALA A 63 5.90 -0.09 -8.79
C ALA A 63 6.36 -0.53 -7.39
N ALA A 64 6.26 0.35 -6.39
CA ALA A 64 6.56 0.01 -4.99
C ALA A 64 5.54 -1.00 -4.44
N ALA A 65 4.24 -0.81 -4.69
CA ALA A 65 3.19 -1.72 -4.22
C ALA A 65 3.27 -3.14 -4.81
N ARG A 66 3.82 -3.28 -6.02
CA ARG A 66 4.08 -4.59 -6.65
C ARG A 66 5.39 -5.25 -6.19
N ASN A 67 6.19 -4.57 -5.37
CA ASN A 67 7.47 -5.07 -4.88
C ASN A 67 7.29 -5.80 -3.54
N TYR A 68 7.06 -7.10 -3.59
CA TYR A 68 6.78 -7.89 -2.38
C TYR A 68 7.98 -7.99 -1.41
N GLN A 69 9.20 -7.77 -1.87
CA GLN A 69 10.41 -7.93 -1.05
C GLN A 69 10.89 -6.64 -0.37
N ASN A 70 10.73 -5.50 -1.05
CA ASN A 70 11.26 -4.21 -0.59
C ASN A 70 10.22 -3.07 -0.69
N GLY A 71 9.02 -3.36 -1.19
CA GLY A 71 8.00 -2.35 -1.49
C GLY A 71 7.54 -1.59 -0.26
N ARG A 72 7.47 -2.27 0.89
CA ARG A 72 7.13 -1.65 2.17
C ARG A 72 8.15 -0.58 2.56
N GLU A 73 9.43 -0.93 2.56
CA GLU A 73 10.51 -0.01 2.91
C GLU A 73 10.64 1.13 1.90
N VAL A 74 10.43 0.83 0.62
CA VAL A 74 10.39 1.85 -0.44
C VAL A 74 9.22 2.80 -0.22
N MET A 75 8.02 2.29 0.03
CA MET A 75 6.83 3.14 0.24
C MET A 75 7.00 4.04 1.47
N ALA A 76 7.47 3.49 2.59
CA ALA A 76 7.78 4.27 3.78
C ALA A 76 8.80 5.38 3.48
N LEU A 77 9.88 5.06 2.77
CA LEU A 77 10.90 6.04 2.37
C LEU A 77 10.32 7.16 1.48
N LEU A 78 9.45 6.82 0.53
CA LEU A 78 8.81 7.78 -0.37
C LEU A 78 7.89 8.73 0.40
N LEU A 79 7.06 8.19 1.30
CA LEU A 79 6.16 8.98 2.15
C LEU A 79 6.93 9.88 3.12
N ASP A 80 8.02 9.39 3.71
CA ASP A 80 8.83 10.15 4.66
C ASP A 80 9.57 11.32 4.02
N ARG A 81 10.20 11.08 2.85
CA ARG A 81 11.07 12.08 2.22
C ARG A 81 10.35 12.97 1.24
N ARG A 82 9.29 12.46 0.61
CA ARG A 82 8.60 13.12 -0.51
C ARG A 82 7.08 13.02 -0.39
N GLY A 83 6.58 12.77 0.81
CA GLY A 83 5.15 12.64 1.12
C GLY A 83 4.34 13.74 0.46
N ASP A 84 4.71 15.01 0.61
CA ASP A 84 3.99 16.18 0.09
C ASP A 84 3.92 16.28 -1.44
N GLN A 85 4.79 15.55 -2.15
CA GLN A 85 4.86 15.58 -3.60
C GLN A 85 4.15 14.40 -4.27
N ILE A 86 3.68 13.44 -3.49
CA ILE A 86 2.86 12.36 -4.02
C ILE A 86 1.48 12.93 -4.37
N THR A 87 0.99 12.70 -5.58
CA THR A 87 -0.42 13.00 -5.85
C THR A 87 -1.27 11.95 -5.16
N ILE A 88 -2.08 12.36 -4.18
CA ILE A 88 -2.97 11.46 -3.45
C ILE A 88 -4.27 11.33 -4.25
N THR A 89 -4.48 10.14 -4.80
CA THR A 89 -5.72 9.72 -5.47
C THR A 89 -6.38 8.60 -4.68
N GLU A 90 -7.67 8.35 -4.89
CA GLU A 90 -8.36 7.20 -4.29
C GLU A 90 -7.64 5.88 -4.61
N GLU A 91 -7.14 5.72 -5.84
CA GLU A 91 -6.39 4.54 -6.26
C GLU A 91 -5.08 4.37 -5.47
N VAL A 92 -4.35 5.45 -5.19
CA VAL A 92 -3.15 5.41 -4.35
C VAL A 92 -3.50 4.98 -2.92
N VAL A 93 -4.56 5.55 -2.34
CA VAL A 93 -4.95 5.25 -0.96
C VAL A 93 -5.47 3.81 -0.84
N SER A 94 -6.31 3.35 -1.76
CA SER A 94 -6.84 1.98 -1.76
C SER A 94 -5.73 0.96 -2.00
N MET A 95 -4.77 1.26 -2.90
CA MET A 95 -3.60 0.42 -3.10
C MET A 95 -2.77 0.29 -1.83
N ILE A 96 -2.56 1.38 -1.10
CA ILE A 96 -1.79 1.35 0.14
C ILE A 96 -2.54 0.53 1.20
N ALA A 97 -3.83 0.81 1.40
CA ALA A 97 -4.68 0.09 2.35
C ALA A 97 -4.76 -1.41 2.05
N GLY A 98 -4.78 -1.81 0.78
CA GLY A 98 -4.90 -3.20 0.34
C GLY A 98 -3.59 -3.97 0.18
N ARG A 99 -2.42 -3.35 0.41
CA ARG A 99 -1.11 -4.00 0.17
C ARG A 99 -0.09 -3.83 1.28
N PHE A 100 -0.13 -2.73 2.03
CA PHE A 100 0.84 -2.47 3.08
C PHE A 100 0.27 -2.70 4.48
N ASP A 101 1.14 -2.57 5.47
CA ASP A 101 0.80 -2.69 6.88
C ASP A 101 0.20 -1.38 7.43
N LYS A 102 -0.20 -1.43 8.71
CA LYS A 102 -0.75 -0.27 9.40
C LYS A 102 0.27 0.86 9.53
N GLU A 103 1.56 0.57 9.60
CA GLU A 103 2.62 1.58 9.76
C GLU A 103 2.73 2.46 8.51
N VAL A 104 2.72 1.86 7.32
CA VAL A 104 2.69 2.62 6.06
C VAL A 104 1.38 3.39 5.92
N MET A 105 0.24 2.78 6.27
CA MET A 105 -1.05 3.47 6.22
C MET A 105 -1.12 4.64 7.22
N ALA A 106 -0.59 4.47 8.43
CA ALA A 106 -0.51 5.52 9.44
C ALA A 106 0.38 6.67 8.94
N LEU A 107 1.53 6.36 8.34
CA LEU A 107 2.41 7.37 7.78
C LEU A 107 1.73 8.17 6.66
N LEU A 108 0.98 7.50 5.78
CA LEU A 108 0.18 8.18 4.75
C LEU A 108 -0.84 9.15 5.37
N LEU A 109 -1.59 8.70 6.38
CA LEU A 109 -2.56 9.54 7.08
C LEU A 109 -1.91 10.68 7.88
N ASP A 110 -0.75 10.46 8.46
CA ASP A 110 -0.02 11.49 9.23
C ASP A 110 0.53 12.58 8.31
N ARG A 111 0.99 12.22 7.10
CA ARG A 111 1.57 13.18 6.14
C ARG A 111 0.51 13.86 5.29
N ARG A 112 -0.57 13.17 4.92
CA ARG A 112 -1.54 13.62 3.92
C ARG A 112 -2.99 13.47 4.36
N GLY A 113 -3.21 13.34 5.67
CA GLY A 113 -4.53 13.13 6.25
C GLY A 113 -5.58 14.10 5.74
N ASP A 114 -5.28 15.40 5.69
CA ASP A 114 -6.25 16.44 5.27
C ASP A 114 -6.69 16.34 3.80
N GLN A 115 -5.98 15.55 2.99
CA GLN A 115 -6.24 15.38 1.56
C GLN A 115 -6.86 14.02 1.23
N ILE A 116 -7.06 13.18 2.25
CA ILE A 116 -7.58 11.82 2.09
C ILE A 116 -9.03 11.80 2.55
N THR A 117 -9.91 11.28 1.71
CA THR A 117 -11.24 10.84 2.12
C THR A 117 -11.21 9.31 2.16
N ILE A 118 -11.66 8.71 3.26
CA ILE A 118 -11.81 7.26 3.31
C ILE A 118 -13.11 6.89 2.59
N THR A 119 -12.98 6.40 1.36
CA THR A 119 -14.09 5.96 0.52
C THR A 119 -14.36 4.47 0.72
N GLU A 120 -15.50 3.99 0.21
CA GLU A 120 -15.84 2.56 0.25
C GLU A 120 -14.75 1.69 -0.40
N GLU A 121 -14.15 2.13 -1.51
CA GLU A 121 -13.07 1.38 -2.17
C GLU A 121 -11.81 1.27 -1.31
N VAL A 122 -11.48 2.30 -0.51
CA VAL A 122 -10.38 2.22 0.46
C VAL A 122 -10.72 1.22 1.58
N VAL A 123 -11.96 1.23 2.08
CA VAL A 123 -12.40 0.31 3.14
C VAL A 123 -12.44 -1.13 2.63
N LYS A 124 -12.95 -1.37 1.42
CA LYS A 124 -12.92 -2.68 0.74
C LYS A 124 -11.50 -3.18 0.56
N ALA A 125 -10.58 -2.30 0.12
CA ALA A 125 -9.18 -2.66 -0.03
C ALA A 125 -8.53 -3.05 1.31
N ALA A 126 -8.80 -2.29 2.38
CA ALA A 126 -8.35 -2.64 3.73
C ALA A 126 -8.92 -3.99 4.20
N ALA A 127 -10.23 -4.22 3.99
CA ALA A 127 -10.89 -5.47 4.34
C ALA A 127 -10.31 -6.68 3.58
N GLY A 128 -9.96 -6.48 2.31
CA GLY A 128 -9.33 -7.46 1.44
C GLY A 128 -7.80 -7.55 1.55
N ASN A 129 -7.17 -6.84 2.49
CA ASN A 129 -5.72 -6.93 2.68
C ASN A 129 -5.34 -8.26 3.31
N TYR A 130 -4.70 -9.11 2.51
CA TYR A 130 -4.41 -10.50 2.86
C TYR A 130 -3.51 -10.65 4.10
N TRP A 131 -2.54 -9.75 4.29
CA TRP A 131 -1.51 -9.92 5.32
C TRP A 131 -1.76 -9.07 6.57
N ASN A 132 -2.42 -7.91 6.43
CA ASN A 132 -2.53 -6.90 7.50
C ASN A 132 -3.93 -6.27 7.60
N GLY A 133 -4.97 -6.91 7.05
CA GLY A 133 -6.30 -6.30 6.93
C GLY A 133 -6.91 -5.86 8.25
N ARG A 134 -6.79 -6.65 9.31
CA ARG A 134 -7.31 -6.35 10.64
C ARG A 134 -6.66 -5.10 11.20
N GLU A 135 -5.34 -5.00 11.15
CA GLU A 135 -4.57 -3.87 11.67
C GLU A 135 -4.84 -2.58 10.88
N VAL A 136 -4.92 -2.67 9.55
CA VAL A 136 -5.23 -1.52 8.69
C VAL A 136 -6.68 -1.07 8.88
N MET A 137 -7.63 -2.02 8.93
CA MET A 137 -9.04 -1.71 9.18
C MET A 137 -9.23 -1.08 10.56
N ALA A 138 -8.57 -1.60 11.60
CA ALA A 138 -8.64 -1.04 12.95
C ALA A 138 -8.14 0.42 12.96
N LEU A 139 -7.00 0.69 12.33
CA LEU A 139 -6.45 2.04 12.21
C LEU A 139 -7.42 3.00 11.51
N LEU A 140 -8.04 2.55 10.41
CA LEU A 140 -9.02 3.34 9.67
C LEU A 140 -10.26 3.65 10.51
N LEU A 141 -10.82 2.64 11.18
CA LEU A 141 -11.97 2.82 12.08
C LEU A 141 -11.64 3.74 13.28
N ASP A 142 -10.42 3.69 13.79
CA ASP A 142 -9.98 4.54 14.91
C ASP A 142 -9.80 6.01 14.50
N ARG A 143 -9.15 6.25 13.36
CA ARG A 143 -8.79 7.61 12.94
C ARG A 143 -9.85 8.29 12.09
N ARG A 144 -10.71 7.52 11.41
CA ARG A 144 -11.65 7.97 10.37
C ARG A 144 -12.99 7.26 10.43
N GLY A 145 -13.35 6.73 11.60
CA GLY A 145 -14.56 5.94 11.77
C GLY A 145 -15.86 6.67 11.42
N ASP A 146 -15.87 8.00 11.49
CA ASP A 146 -16.96 8.88 11.08
C ASP A 146 -17.19 8.93 9.56
N GLN A 147 -16.16 8.59 8.77
CA GLN A 147 -16.22 8.51 7.31
C GLN A 147 -16.60 7.11 6.81
N ILE A 148 -16.61 6.11 7.70
CA ILE A 148 -16.70 4.69 7.32
C ILE A 148 -18.09 4.13 7.65
N THR A 149 -18.78 3.71 6.59
CA THR A 149 -19.97 2.86 6.65
C THR A 149 -19.57 1.44 6.22
N ILE A 150 -19.95 0.44 7.01
CA ILE A 150 -19.75 -0.97 6.63
C ILE A 150 -20.86 -1.40 5.68
N THR A 151 -20.54 -1.49 4.40
CA THR A 151 -21.45 -1.97 3.35
C THR A 151 -21.35 -3.47 3.16
N GLU A 152 -22.32 -4.07 2.48
CA GLU A 152 -22.27 -5.48 2.11
C GLU A 152 -21.01 -5.82 1.29
N GLU A 153 -20.55 -4.91 0.42
CA GLU A 153 -19.33 -5.12 -0.37
C GLU A 153 -18.06 -5.13 0.48
N VAL A 154 -18.01 -4.34 1.56
CA VAL A 154 -16.92 -4.41 2.56
C VAL A 154 -16.96 -5.75 3.30
N VAL A 155 -18.15 -6.20 3.69
CA VAL A 155 -18.35 -7.51 4.36
C VAL A 155 -17.95 -8.65 3.43
N LYS A 156 -18.33 -8.62 2.14
CA LYS A 156 -17.89 -9.58 1.12
C LYS A 156 -16.38 -9.55 0.93
N ALA A 157 -15.75 -8.38 0.91
CA ALA A 157 -14.30 -8.27 0.78
C ALA A 157 -13.58 -8.92 1.97
N ALA A 158 -14.06 -8.72 3.20
CA ALA A 158 -13.56 -9.42 4.38
C ALA A 158 -13.83 -10.93 4.31
N ALA A 159 -15.04 -11.34 3.90
CA ALA A 159 -15.45 -12.72 3.78
C ALA A 159 -14.60 -13.50 2.77
N ARG A 160 -14.20 -12.89 1.64
CA ARG A 160 -13.32 -13.49 0.61
C ARG A 160 -11.82 -13.44 0.95
N ASN A 161 -11.44 -12.78 2.03
CA ASN A 161 -10.03 -12.61 2.37
C ASN A 161 -9.51 -13.88 3.07
N GLU A 162 -8.86 -14.75 2.30
CA GLU A 162 -8.31 -16.02 2.79
C GLU A 162 -7.19 -15.85 3.85
N GLY A 163 -6.46 -14.73 3.83
CA GLY A 163 -5.33 -14.51 4.73
C GLY A 163 -5.75 -13.96 6.09
N ASN A 164 -6.47 -12.83 6.08
CA ASN A 164 -6.82 -12.09 7.30
C ASN A 164 -8.33 -11.86 7.47
N GLY A 165 -9.16 -12.41 6.59
CA GLY A 165 -10.59 -12.16 6.53
C GLY A 165 -11.36 -12.53 7.79
N LYS A 166 -10.99 -13.63 8.46
CA LYS A 166 -11.57 -14.02 9.75
C LYS A 166 -11.41 -12.91 10.80
N GLU A 167 -10.21 -12.36 10.91
CA GLU A 167 -9.88 -11.33 11.89
C GLU A 167 -10.50 -9.98 11.53
N VAL A 168 -10.56 -9.65 10.24
CA VAL A 168 -11.29 -8.47 9.76
C VAL A 168 -12.79 -8.61 10.07
N MET A 169 -13.39 -9.76 9.77
CA MET A 169 -14.81 -10.01 10.03
C MET A 169 -15.14 -9.91 11.52
N ALA A 170 -14.31 -10.48 12.39
CA ALA A 170 -14.45 -10.36 13.84
C ALA A 170 -14.42 -8.88 14.29
N LEU A 171 -13.44 -8.11 13.79
CA LEU A 171 -13.35 -6.68 14.09
C LEU A 171 -14.58 -5.89 13.62
N LEU A 172 -15.11 -6.18 12.44
CA LEU A 172 -16.30 -5.51 11.90
C LEU A 172 -17.55 -5.83 12.74
N LEU A 173 -17.74 -7.10 13.11
CA LEU A 173 -18.84 -7.52 13.97
C LEU A 173 -18.75 -6.88 15.37
N ASP A 174 -17.55 -6.80 15.95
CA ASP A 174 -17.33 -6.23 17.28
C ASP A 174 -17.56 -4.72 17.33
N ARG A 175 -17.15 -3.98 16.28
CA ARG A 175 -17.13 -2.51 16.29
C ARG A 175 -18.26 -1.84 15.51
N ARG A 176 -18.92 -2.58 14.61
CA ARG A 176 -19.93 -2.09 13.66
C ARG A 176 -20.98 -3.16 13.36
N GLY A 177 -21.21 -4.09 14.30
CA GLY A 177 -22.13 -5.22 14.10
C GLY A 177 -23.57 -4.81 13.74
N ASP A 178 -24.00 -3.62 14.14
CA ASP A 178 -25.29 -3.02 13.76
C ASP A 178 -25.38 -2.65 12.27
N GLN A 179 -24.25 -2.46 11.59
CA GLN A 179 -24.15 -2.18 10.15
C GLN A 179 -23.91 -3.45 9.33
N VAL A 180 -23.43 -4.53 9.95
CA VAL A 180 -23.09 -5.77 9.25
C VAL A 180 -24.36 -6.57 8.97
N THR A 181 -24.70 -6.71 7.69
CA THR A 181 -25.76 -7.60 7.23
C THR A 181 -25.14 -8.86 6.64
N ILE A 182 -25.52 -10.03 7.18
CA ILE A 182 -25.12 -11.33 6.63
C ILE A 182 -26.17 -11.79 5.62
N THR A 183 -25.85 -11.67 4.34
CA THR A 183 -26.67 -12.13 3.22
C THR A 183 -26.20 -13.49 2.72
N GLU A 184 -26.99 -14.14 1.85
CA GLU A 184 -26.59 -15.38 1.17
C GLU A 184 -25.27 -15.18 0.41
N ASP A 185 -25.14 -14.09 -0.35
CA ASP A 185 -23.90 -13.76 -1.07
C ASP A 185 -22.68 -13.62 -0.14
N VAL A 186 -22.85 -13.13 1.08
CA VAL A 186 -21.76 -13.04 2.08
C VAL A 186 -21.36 -14.43 2.56
N VAL A 187 -22.33 -15.32 2.77
CA VAL A 187 -22.07 -16.72 3.16
C VAL A 187 -21.39 -17.47 2.02
N GLU A 188 -21.84 -17.31 0.77
CA GLU A 188 -21.19 -17.89 -0.41
C GLU A 188 -19.75 -17.36 -0.57
N ALA A 189 -19.56 -16.05 -0.38
CA ALA A 189 -18.24 -15.43 -0.41
C ALA A 189 -17.28 -16.02 0.62
N ALA A 190 -17.77 -16.34 1.83
CA ALA A 190 -16.97 -17.01 2.86
C ALA A 190 -16.73 -18.50 2.53
N ALA A 191 -17.74 -19.20 2.02
CA ALA A 191 -17.66 -20.62 1.69
C ALA A 191 -16.68 -20.92 0.54
N GLY A 192 -16.48 -19.96 -0.37
CA GLY A 192 -15.48 -20.07 -1.44
C GLY A 192 -14.02 -20.10 -0.97
N ASN A 193 -13.73 -19.75 0.28
CA ASN A 193 -12.38 -19.80 0.86
C ASN A 193 -12.08 -21.21 1.40
N GLU A 194 -11.88 -22.20 0.54
CA GLU A 194 -11.68 -23.62 0.92
C GLU A 194 -10.36 -23.92 1.70
N GLY A 195 -9.69 -22.93 2.30
CA GLY A 195 -8.30 -23.04 2.75
C GLY A 195 -8.01 -23.05 4.26
N ASN A 196 -8.91 -22.62 5.15
CA ASN A 196 -8.52 -22.29 6.54
C ASN A 196 -8.90 -23.29 7.65
N ASP A 197 -9.62 -24.37 7.35
CA ASP A 197 -10.00 -25.38 8.36
C ASP A 197 -9.03 -26.57 8.46
N LYS A 198 -7.81 -26.42 7.93
CA LYS A 198 -6.71 -27.39 8.15
C LYS A 198 -5.57 -26.75 8.95
N ALA A 199 -5.81 -26.51 10.23
CA ALA A 199 -4.78 -26.27 11.24
C ALA A 199 -5.04 -27.15 12.46
#